data_AF-A0A9X0DGX9-F1
#
_entry.id   AF-A0A9X0DGX9-F1
#
_cell.length_a   1.000
_cell.length_b   1.000
_cell.length_c   1.000
_cell.angle_alpha   90.00
_cell.angle_beta   90.00
_cell.angle_gamma   90.00
#
_symmetry.space_group_name_H-M   'P 1'
#
loop_
_entity.id
_entity.type
_entity.pdbx_description
1 polymer ?
#
loop_
_entity_poly.entity_id
_entity_poly.type
_entity_poly.pdbx_seq_one_letter_code
_entity_poly.pdbx_strand_id
1 'polypeptide(L)'
;MSRRFNGSELLQQDSEGHSSLSTPSTCSARIVRQYFQTGALPEVGTICSVYERAFGLPGNECSSTMETGDGILLETLRAIASSMW
;
A
#
# COMPACT_ATOMS: atom_id res chain seq x y z
N MET A 1 -15.33 7.66 -7.14
CA MET A 1 -16.12 6.72 -6.32
C MET A 1 -16.37 7.28 -4.92
N SER A 2 -15.33 7.60 -4.13
CA SER A 2 -15.46 8.09 -2.74
C SER A 2 -16.47 9.23 -2.54
N ARG A 3 -16.48 10.25 -3.41
CA ARG A 3 -17.44 11.38 -3.35
C ARG A 3 -18.93 10.97 -3.36
N ARG A 4 -19.27 9.74 -3.77
CA ARG A 4 -20.65 9.22 -3.78
C ARG A 4 -20.98 8.33 -2.58
N PHE A 5 -20.00 8.02 -1.73
CA PHE A 5 -20.13 7.19 -0.54
C PHE A 5 -19.82 8.05 0.69
N ASN A 6 -20.86 8.63 1.29
CA ASN A 6 -20.69 9.52 2.43
C ASN A 6 -20.03 8.79 3.61
N GLY A 7 -19.05 9.44 4.25
CA GLY A 7 -18.25 8.83 5.32
C GLY A 7 -17.14 7.89 4.85
N SER A 8 -16.90 7.76 3.53
CA SER A 8 -15.72 7.08 3.01
C SER A 8 -14.56 8.05 2.79
N GLU A 9 -13.33 7.59 3.01
CA GLU A 9 -12.10 8.31 2.68
C GLU A 9 -11.32 7.59 1.56
N LEU A 10 -10.52 8.36 0.81
CA LEU A 10 -9.72 7.83 -0.29
C LEU A 10 -8.30 7.49 0.18
N LEU A 11 -7.93 6.21 0.03
CA LEU A 11 -6.54 5.78 0.05
C LEU A 11 -6.03 5.69 -1.39
N GLN A 12 -5.00 6.46 -1.72
CA GLN A 12 -4.32 6.38 -3.01
C GLN A 12 -2.99 5.65 -2.85
N GLN A 13 -2.70 4.69 -3.75
CA GLN A 13 -1.36 4.14 -3.93
C GLN A 13 -0.75 4.75 -5.19
N ASP A 14 0.39 5.42 -5.06
CA ASP A 14 1.13 6.02 -6.18
C ASP A 14 2.02 4.97 -6.84
N SER A 15 1.46 4.26 -7.81
CA SER A 15 2.12 3.12 -8.44
C SER A 15 1.58 2.78 -9.82
N GLU A 16 2.39 2.14 -10.64
CA GLU A 16 1.98 1.57 -11.91
C GLU A 16 1.40 0.15 -11.73
N GLY A 17 0.47 -0.25 -12.60
CA GLY A 17 -0.11 -1.60 -12.64
C GLY A 17 -1.64 -1.66 -12.54
N HIS A 18 -2.19 -2.87 -12.45
CA HIS A 18 -3.63 -3.09 -12.27
C HIS A 18 -3.93 -3.38 -10.80
N SER A 19 -4.62 -2.45 -10.14
CA SER A 19 -4.93 -2.51 -8.70
C SER A 19 -3.70 -2.37 -7.78
N SER A 20 -3.94 -2.26 -6.48
CA SER A 20 -2.92 -1.98 -5.45
C SER A 20 -1.96 -3.15 -5.16
N LEU A 21 -2.28 -4.35 -5.64
CA LEU A 21 -1.45 -5.55 -5.43
C LEU A 21 -0.37 -5.73 -6.50
N SER A 22 -0.45 -5.02 -7.64
CA SER A 22 0.56 -5.10 -8.71
C SER A 22 1.94 -4.62 -8.25
N THR A 23 1.98 -3.72 -7.27
CA THR A 23 3.18 -3.02 -6.81
C THR A 23 3.10 -2.90 -5.28
N PRO A 24 3.86 -3.73 -4.53
CA PRO A 24 3.77 -3.77 -3.07
C PRO A 24 4.05 -2.42 -2.37
N SER A 25 3.18 -2.06 -1.41
CA SER A 25 3.33 -0.92 -0.52
C SER A 25 2.99 -1.32 0.92
N THR A 26 3.95 -1.18 1.86
CA THR A 26 3.66 -1.42 3.29
C THR A 26 2.76 -0.33 3.86
N CYS A 27 2.87 0.92 3.40
CA CYS A 27 1.98 2.03 3.75
C CYS A 27 0.51 1.66 3.47
N SER A 28 0.20 1.25 2.24
CA SER A 28 -1.16 0.83 1.86
C SER A 28 -1.63 -0.36 2.68
N ALA A 29 -0.78 -1.39 2.82
CA ALA A 29 -1.13 -2.61 3.53
C ALA A 29 -1.43 -2.37 5.02
N ARG A 30 -0.68 -1.47 5.67
CA ARG A 30 -0.90 -1.08 7.08
C ARG A 30 -2.24 -0.38 7.25
N ILE A 31 -2.57 0.57 6.38
CA ILE A 31 -3.84 1.31 6.44
C ILE A 31 -5.02 0.37 6.19
N VAL A 32 -4.93 -0.49 5.18
CA VAL A 32 -5.97 -1.49 4.89
C VAL A 32 -6.17 -2.42 6.09
N ARG A 33 -5.08 -2.94 6.67
CA ARG A 33 -5.15 -3.77 7.88
C ARG A 33 -5.82 -3.03 9.04
N GLN A 34 -5.41 -1.79 9.31
CA GLN A 34 -5.95 -0.99 10.40
C GLN A 34 -7.45 -0.73 10.21
N TYR A 35 -7.88 -0.43 8.99
CA TYR A 35 -9.30 -0.27 8.65
C TYR A 35 -10.10 -1.52 8.99
N PHE A 36 -9.65 -2.71 8.58
CA PHE A 36 -10.36 -3.95 8.89
C PHE A 36 -10.33 -4.32 10.38
N GLN A 37 -9.30 -3.91 11.12
CA GLN A 37 -9.18 -4.22 12.55
C GLN A 37 -9.96 -3.25 13.45
N THR A 38 -10.09 -1.99 13.05
CA THR A 38 -10.55 -0.91 13.94
C THR A 38 -11.66 -0.04 13.35
N GLY A 39 -11.88 -0.11 12.04
CA GLY A 39 -12.75 0.82 11.30
C GLY A 39 -12.11 2.20 11.07
N ALA A 40 -10.86 2.44 11.48
CA ALA A 40 -10.19 3.71 11.25
C ALA A 40 -9.96 3.95 9.75
N LEU A 41 -10.28 5.17 9.31
CA LEU A 41 -10.10 5.62 7.93
C LEU A 41 -8.74 6.33 7.76
N PRO A 42 -8.16 6.34 6.54
CA PRO A 42 -6.99 7.14 6.27
C PRO A 42 -7.26 8.64 6.45
N GLU A 43 -6.21 9.41 6.69
CA GLU A 43 -6.30 10.86 6.65
C GLU A 43 -6.66 11.35 5.24
N VAL A 44 -7.37 12.48 5.17
CA VAL A 44 -7.78 13.08 3.90
C VAL A 44 -6.55 13.39 3.05
N GLY A 45 -6.50 12.84 1.83
CA GLY A 45 -5.38 13.05 0.92
C GLY A 45 -4.18 12.13 1.16
N THR A 46 -4.35 11.04 1.92
CA THR A 46 -3.29 10.03 2.10
C THR A 46 -2.89 9.43 0.76
N ILE A 47 -1.61 9.60 0.41
CA ILE A 47 -0.97 8.98 -0.75
C ILE A 47 0.14 8.08 -0.20
N CYS A 48 -0.01 6.78 -0.44
CA CYS A 48 0.98 5.78 -0.12
C CYS A 48 1.86 5.50 -1.32
N SER A 49 3.15 5.42 -1.06
CA SER A 49 4.14 5.12 -2.06
C SER A 49 4.55 3.66 -2.05
N VAL A 50 5.35 3.24 -3.03
CA VAL A 50 5.80 1.83 -3.16
C VAL A 50 7.27 1.69 -2.83
N TYR A 51 7.68 0.47 -2.48
CA TYR A 51 9.11 0.14 -2.27
C TYR A 51 9.85 -0.02 -3.59
N GLU A 52 9.18 -0.60 -4.57
CA GLU A 52 9.73 -0.89 -5.89
C GLU A 52 8.71 -0.44 -6.95
N ARG A 53 9.21 0.27 -7.96
CA ARG A 53 8.47 0.63 -9.15
C ARG A 53 8.73 -0.37 -10.27
N ALA A 54 8.01 -0.21 -11.37
CA ALA A 54 8.23 -1.02 -12.56
C ALA A 54 9.72 -1.10 -12.95
N PHE A 55 10.15 -2.27 -13.42
CA PHE A 55 11.52 -2.56 -13.85
C PHE A 55 12.59 -2.51 -12.74
N GLY A 56 12.20 -2.72 -11.47
CA GLY A 56 13.16 -2.78 -10.36
C GLY A 56 13.74 -1.42 -9.97
N LEU A 57 13.06 -0.33 -10.37
CA LEU A 57 13.43 1.01 -9.96
C LEU A 57 13.06 1.22 -8.48
N PRO A 58 13.90 1.88 -7.69
CA PRO A 58 13.58 2.16 -6.30
C PRO A 58 12.35 3.07 -6.22
N GLY A 59 11.40 2.70 -5.36
CA GLY A 59 10.31 3.57 -4.99
C GLY A 59 10.74 4.56 -3.89
N ASN A 60 9.87 5.51 -3.59
CA ASN A 60 10.12 6.56 -2.59
C ASN A 60 9.97 6.08 -1.14
N GLU A 61 9.39 4.90 -0.89
CA GLU A 61 9.41 4.27 0.45
C GLU A 61 10.77 3.61 0.77
N CYS A 62 11.67 3.47 -0.20
CA CYS A 62 12.92 2.72 -0.02
C CYS A 62 13.95 3.44 0.89
N SER A 63 13.67 4.69 1.31
CA SER A 63 14.57 5.54 2.12
C SER A 63 14.32 5.52 3.63
N SER A 64 13.28 4.84 4.11
CA SER A 64 13.02 4.71 5.55
C SER A 64 13.78 3.50 6.13
N THR A 65 14.29 3.65 7.36
CA THR A 65 14.81 2.52 8.13
C THR A 65 13.71 1.48 8.28
N MET A 66 13.80 0.35 7.59
CA MET A 66 12.82 -0.72 7.67
C MET A 66 12.83 -1.31 9.09
N GLU A 67 11.74 -1.12 9.84
CA GLU A 67 11.53 -1.91 11.04
C GLU A 67 11.36 -3.39 10.66
N THR A 68 11.78 -4.31 11.53
CA THR A 68 11.69 -5.76 11.26
C THR A 68 10.29 -6.20 10.83
N GLY A 69 9.26 -5.58 11.40
CA GLY A 69 7.86 -5.85 11.03
C GLY A 69 7.51 -5.44 9.61
N ASP A 70 8.03 -4.31 9.12
CA ASP A 70 7.81 -3.84 7.75
C ASP A 70 8.55 -4.72 6.73
N GLY A 71 9.69 -5.30 7.10
CA GLY A 71 10.41 -6.29 6.28
C GLY A 71 9.62 -7.57 6.04
N ILE A 72 9.05 -8.15 7.08
CA ILE A 72 8.20 -9.35 6.96
C ILE A 72 6.95 -9.02 6.13
N LEU A 73 6.32 -7.86 6.39
CA LEU A 73 5.15 -7.43 5.63
C LEU A 73 5.46 -7.28 4.14
N LEU A 74 6.54 -6.60 3.79
CA LEU A 74 6.94 -6.42 2.40
C LEU A 74 7.18 -7.76 1.69
N GLU A 75 7.85 -8.70 2.35
CA GLU A 75 8.08 -10.05 1.81
C GLU A 75 6.77 -10.78 1.53
N THR A 76 5.82 -10.74 2.47
CA THR A 76 4.50 -11.35 2.26
C THR A 76 3.72 -10.69 1.12
N LEU A 77 3.81 -9.37 0.98
CA LEU A 77 3.16 -8.65 -0.12
C LEU A 77 3.75 -9.04 -1.48
N ARG A 78 5.07 -9.21 -1.58
CA ARG A 78 5.74 -9.73 -2.79
C ARG A 78 5.27 -11.14 -3.13
N ALA A 79 5.15 -12.02 -2.14
CA ALA A 79 4.64 -13.37 -2.35
C ALA A 79 3.19 -13.37 -2.89
N ILE A 80 2.33 -12.52 -2.32
CA ILE A 80 0.94 -12.36 -2.79
C ILE A 80 0.90 -11.84 -4.22
N ALA A 81 1.65 -10.76 -4.51
CA ALA A 81 1.72 -10.19 -5.86
C ALA A 81 2.22 -11.23 -6.89
N SER A 82 3.18 -12.06 -6.49
CA SER A 82 3.74 -13.11 -7.35
C SER A 82 2.79 -14.30 -7.57
N SER A 83 1.75 -14.44 -6.75
CA SER A 83 0.76 -15.53 -6.84
C SER A 83 -0.48 -15.18 -7.65
N MET A 84 -0.60 -13.92 -8.10
CA MET A 84 -1.73 -13.41 -8.85
C MET A 84 -1.60 -13.58 -10.38
N TRP A 85 -0.47 -14.12 -10.84
CA TRP A 85 -0.13 -14.43 -12.23
C TRP A 85 0.60 -15.77 -12.32
#